data_AF-A0A402BDD2-F1
#
_entry.id   AF-A0A402BDD2-F1
#
_cell.length_a   1.000
_cell.length_b   1.000
_cell.length_c   1.000
_cell.angle_alpha   90.00
_cell.angle_beta   90.00
_cell.angle_gamma   90.00
#
_symmetry.space_group_name_H-M   'P 1'
#
loop_
_entity.id
_entity.type
_entity.pdbx_description
1 polymer ?
#
loop_
_entity_poly.entity_id
_entity_poly.type
_entity_poly.pdbx_seq_one_letter_code
_entity_poly.pdbx_strand_id
1 'polypeptide(L)' 'MFSEKDRAFLRSQTLARFATVAVNGQPDIDTVGFGFDGERFYISGYA' A
#
# COMPACT_ATOMS: atom_id res chain seq x y z
N MET A 1 -8.65 -12.63 1.02
CA MET A 1 -8.78 -12.63 -0.45
C MET A 1 -9.65 -11.44 -0.82
N PHE A 2 -9.16 -10.54 -1.69
CA PHE A 2 -9.91 -9.36 -2.13
C PHE A 2 -11.01 -9.74 -3.13
N SER A 3 -12.17 -9.09 -3.07
CA SER A 3 -13.22 -9.29 -4.07
C SER A 3 -12.82 -8.69 -5.41
N GLU A 4 -13.56 -8.99 -6.49
CA GLU A 4 -13.30 -8.36 -7.79
C GLU A 4 -13.47 -6.85 -7.75
N LYS A 5 -14.45 -6.37 -6.97
CA LYS A 5 -14.66 -4.93 -6.74
C LYS A 5 -13.46 -4.29 -6.04
N ASP A 6 -12.91 -4.96 -5.03
CA ASP A 6 -11.74 -4.46 -4.30
C ASP A 6 -10.50 -4.47 -5.20
N ARG A 7 -10.29 -5.53 -6.01
CA ARG A 7 -9.20 -5.60 -6.98
C ARG A 7 -9.28 -4.50 -8.03
N ALA A 8 -10.47 -4.23 -8.55
CA ALA A 8 -10.71 -3.15 -9.50
C ALA A 8 -10.42 -1.78 -8.87
N PHE A 9 -10.80 -1.58 -7.60
CA PHE A 9 -10.47 -0.38 -6.86
C PHE A 9 -8.96 -0.23 -6.65
N LEU A 10 -8.27 -1.27 -6.16
CA LEU A 10 -6.82 -1.23 -5.93
C LEU A 10 -6.03 -0.91 -7.21
N ARG A 11 -6.42 -1.49 -8.35
CA ARG A 11 -5.78 -1.23 -9.64
C ARG A 11 -6.05 0.16 -10.23
N SER A 12 -7.07 0.86 -9.74
CA SER A 12 -7.35 2.23 -10.18
C SER A 12 -6.59 3.30 -9.38
N GLN A 13 -5.95 2.91 -8.28
CA GLN A 13 -5.12 3.80 -7.48
C GLN A 13 -3.65 3.67 -7.86
N THR A 14 -2.91 4.77 -7.82
CA THR A 14 -1.45 4.78 -8.02
C THR A 14 -0.67 4.98 -6.72
N LEU A 15 -1.33 5.51 -5.68
CA LEU A 15 -0.73 5.86 -4.41
C LEU A 15 -1.48 5.22 -3.24
N ALA A 16 -0.73 4.85 -2.21
CA ALA A 16 -1.26 4.38 -0.93
C ALA A 16 -0.65 5.19 0.22
N ARG A 17 -1.35 5.25 1.35
CA ARG A 17 -0.77 5.71 2.63
C ARG A 17 -0.30 4.48 3.41
N PHE A 18 0.99 4.42 3.71
CA PHE A 18 1.62 3.30 4.39
C PHE A 18 2.06 3.72 5.78
N ALA A 19 1.50 3.08 6.81
CA ALA A 19 1.82 3.35 8.19
C ALA A 19 2.86 2.34 8.70
N THR A 20 3.88 2.84 9.39
CA THR A 20 4.85 2.01 10.13
C THR A 20 4.88 2.44 11.58
N VAL A 21 5.37 1.55 12.45
CA VAL A 21 5.60 1.85 13.86
C VAL A 21 7.07 1.60 14.15
N ALA A 22 7.74 2.63 14.67
CA ALA A 22 9.11 2.52 15.14
C ALA A 22 9.19 1.60 16.38
N VAL A 23 10.39 1.12 16.71
CA VAL A 23 10.62 0.22 17.85
C VAL A 23 10.14 0.81 19.19
N ASN A 24 10.15 2.14 19.32
CA ASN A 24 9.67 2.86 20.50
C ASN A 24 8.14 3.06 20.53
N GLY A 25 7.40 2.52 19.56
CA GLY A 25 5.95 2.62 19.46
C GLY A 25 5.44 3.87 18.73
N GLN A 26 6.32 4.76 18.27
CA GLN A 26 5.90 5.96 17.54
C GLN A 26 5.42 5.58 16.13
N PRO A 27 4.16 5.92 15.75
CA PRO A 27 3.69 5.73 14.38
C PRO A 27 4.23 6.83 13.45
N ASP A 28 4.48 6.43 12.19
CA ASP A 28 4.77 7.30 11.05
C ASP A 28 3.95 6.85 9.83
N ILE A 29 3.63 7.78 8.93
CA ILE A 29 2.81 7.54 7.73
C ILE A 29 3.43 8.28 6.55
N ASP A 30 3.66 7.57 5.46
CA ASP A 30 4.10 8.16 4.20
C ASP A 30 3.19 7.78 3.03
N THR A 31 3.29 8.54 1.93
CA THR A 31 2.64 8.26 0.66
C THR A 31 3.60 7.49 -0.23
N VAL A 32 3.22 6.29 -0.65
CA VAL A 32 4.05 5.39 -1.45
C VAL A 32 3.39 5.06 -2.77
N GLY A 33 4.21 4.80 -3.80
CA GLY A 33 3.74 4.11 -4.99
C GLY A 33 3.43 2.65 -4.65
N PHE A 34 2.37 2.10 -5.23
CA PHE A 34 2.06 0.68 -5.01
C PHE A 34 1.47 -0.01 -6.23
N GLY A 35 1.55 -1.34 -6.23
CA GLY A 35 0.84 -2.21 -7.16
C GLY A 35 0.29 -3.45 -6.46
N PHE A 36 -0.75 -4.07 -7.03
CA PHE A 36 -1.37 -5.29 -6.52
C PHE A 36 -1.61 -6.30 -7.65
N ASP A 37 -1.03 -7.49 -7.54
CA ASP A 37 -1.14 -8.53 -8.57
C ASP A 37 -2.36 -9.47 -8.40
N GLY A 38 -3.03 -9.41 -7.24
CA GLY A 38 -4.11 -10.33 -6.88
C GLY A 38 -3.81 -11.14 -5.61
N GLU A 39 -2.54 -11.23 -5.24
CA GLU A 39 -2.03 -11.94 -4.06
C GLU A 39 -1.15 -11.05 -3.19
N ARG A 40 -0.28 -10.22 -3.80
CA ARG A 40 0.76 -9.45 -3.13
C ARG A 40 0.71 -7.97 -3.48
N PHE A 41 1.08 -7.16 -2.51
CA PHE A 41 1.36 -5.74 -2.69
C PHE A 41 2.85 -5.53 -2.95
N TYR A 42 3.15 -4.72 -3.96
CA TYR A 42 4.48 -4.21 -4.23
C TYR A 42 4.49 -2.75 -3.82
N ILE A 43 5.43 -2.35 -2.97
CA ILE A 43 5.58 -0.98 -2.49
C ILE A 43 6.85 -0.41 -3.11
N SER A 44 6.75 0.77 -3.72
CA SER A 44 7.90 1.52 -4.20
C SER A 44 8.05 2.84 -3.44
N GLY A 45 9.28 3.13 -3.04
CA GLY A 45 9.69 4.46 -2.60
C GLY A 45 10.36 5.21 -3.75
N TYR A 46 10.34 6.54 -3.68
CA TYR A 46 11.24 7.37 -4.47
C TYR A 46 12.57 7.45 -3.72
N ALA A 47 13.69 7.16 -4.39
CA ALA A 47 15.04 7.32 -3.86
C ALA A 47 15.60 8.69 -4.24
#